data_AF-A0A8T5LMC5-F1
#
_entry.id   AF-A0A8T5LMC5-F1
#
_cell.length_a   1.000
_cell.length_b   1.000
_cell.length_c   1.000
_cell.angle_alpha   90.00
_cell.angle_beta   90.00
_cell.angle_gamma   90.00
#
_symmetry.space_group_name_H-M   'P 1'
#
loop_
_entity.id
_entity.type
_entity.pdbx_description
1 polymer ?
#
loop_
_entity_poly.entity_id
_entity_poly.type
_entity_poly.pdbx_seq_one_letter_code
_entity_poly.pdbx_strand_id
1 'polypeptide(L)'
;MVNVENTICGYEQEIVAWIRKYYKKLGYDKIIEENKKKVPDFVMQRDGKNVRVEIEMYSSSFLKHKHNPEEVDEVLCIVNDAKLFVKTIEIKELKFWYQLDSDDRVDFFLKCPDTLLVNHRTGEQIHHFQDDWLKLSEEEVNETKENLKKDEWWWKNFKKLGS
;
A
#
# COMPACT_ATOMS: atom_id res chain seq x y z
N MET A 1 1.73 21.86 11.76
CA MET A 1 2.00 20.42 11.68
C MET A 1 1.04 19.85 10.64
N VAL A 2 1.55 19.22 9.58
CA VAL A 2 0.66 18.61 8.57
C VAL A 2 0.21 17.26 9.14
N ASN A 3 -1.08 17.15 9.50
CA ASN A 3 -1.72 15.85 9.65
C ASN A 3 -1.62 15.17 8.30
N VAL A 4 -0.65 14.28 8.14
CA VAL A 4 -0.60 13.40 6.97
C VAL A 4 -1.59 12.29 7.29
N GLU A 5 -2.87 12.57 7.05
CA GLU A 5 -3.89 11.54 6.99
C GLU A 5 -3.40 10.45 6.02
N ASN A 6 -3.61 9.19 6.40
CA ASN A 6 -3.04 8.01 5.76
C ASN A 6 -3.08 8.14 4.22
N THR A 7 -1.92 8.12 3.56
CA THR A 7 -1.88 8.19 2.11
C THR A 7 -2.29 6.83 1.55
N ILE A 8 -3.31 6.83 0.70
CA ILE A 8 -3.81 5.62 0.07
C ILE A 8 -2.88 5.28 -1.09
N CYS A 9 -2.40 4.05 -1.11
CA CYS A 9 -1.47 3.53 -2.09
C CYS A 9 -2.15 2.41 -2.90
N GLY A 10 -2.14 2.51 -4.22
CA GLY A 10 -2.63 1.51 -5.16
C GLY A 10 -1.54 0.62 -5.75
N TYR A 11 -0.30 1.14 -5.85
CA TYR A 11 0.82 0.44 -6.49
C TYR A 11 2.19 0.90 -5.98
N GLU A 12 3.23 0.14 -6.29
CA GLU A 12 4.59 0.31 -5.74
C GLU A 12 5.21 1.68 -6.04
N GLN A 13 5.01 2.24 -7.23
CA GLN A 13 5.58 3.55 -7.59
C GLN A 13 5.05 4.71 -6.73
N GLU A 14 3.86 4.58 -6.13
CA GLU A 14 3.37 5.55 -5.13
C GLU A 14 4.12 5.43 -3.80
N ILE A 15 4.51 4.21 -3.39
CA ILE A 15 5.38 3.97 -2.23
C ILE A 15 6.74 4.63 -2.46
N VAL A 16 7.32 4.41 -3.64
CA VAL A 16 8.59 5.03 -4.06
C VAL A 16 8.49 6.55 -4.00
N ALA A 17 7.43 7.15 -4.55
CA ALA A 17 7.20 8.60 -4.51
C ALA A 17 7.04 9.11 -3.07
N TRP A 18 6.34 8.36 -2.21
CA TRP A 18 6.19 8.68 -0.80
C TRP A 18 7.54 8.64 -0.07
N ILE A 19 8.35 7.60 -0.27
CA ILE A 19 9.68 7.45 0.33
C ILE A 19 10.59 8.62 -0.08
N ARG A 20 10.63 9.01 -1.36
CA ARG A 20 11.41 10.18 -1.79
C ARG A 20 11.08 11.45 -1.00
N LYS A 21 9.80 11.62 -0.67
CA LYS A 21 9.30 12.79 0.06
C LYS A 21 9.51 12.68 1.57
N TYR A 22 9.49 11.46 2.13
CA TYR A 22 9.37 11.24 3.56
C TYR A 22 10.39 10.27 4.18
N TYR A 23 11.45 9.88 3.48
CA TYR A 23 12.50 8.98 4.01
C TYR A 23 13.05 9.40 5.39
N LYS A 24 13.12 10.71 5.67
CA LYS A 24 13.55 11.22 6.99
C LYS A 24 12.63 10.81 8.13
N LYS A 25 11.33 10.65 7.87
CA LYS A 25 10.36 10.16 8.87
C LYS A 25 10.60 8.69 9.21
N LEU A 26 11.14 7.92 8.26
CA LEU A 26 11.57 6.55 8.47
C LEU A 26 12.96 6.46 9.12
N GLY A 27 13.54 7.58 9.55
CA GLY A 27 14.85 7.62 10.20
C GLY A 27 16.03 7.44 9.25
N TYR A 28 15.89 7.80 7.97
CA TYR A 28 17.02 7.87 7.04
C TYR A 28 17.54 9.31 6.89
N ASP A 29 18.85 9.46 6.75
CA ASP A 29 19.53 10.76 6.64
C ASP A 29 19.43 11.34 5.23
N LYS A 30 19.60 10.48 4.21
CA LYS A 30 19.50 10.80 2.78
C LYS A 30 19.31 9.55 1.92
N ILE A 31 18.79 9.74 0.71
CA ILE A 31 18.81 8.76 -0.37
C ILE A 31 20.14 8.89 -1.12
N ILE A 32 20.89 7.79 -1.25
CA ILE A 32 22.17 7.74 -1.97
C ILE A 32 21.94 7.34 -3.43
N GLU A 33 21.14 6.30 -3.64
CA GLU A 33 20.86 5.72 -4.96
C GLU A 33 19.42 5.20 -4.99
N GLU A 34 18.82 5.26 -6.19
CA GLU A 34 17.53 4.66 -6.51
C GLU A 34 17.69 3.78 -7.76
N ASN A 35 17.34 2.50 -7.63
CA ASN A 35 17.44 1.49 -8.67
C ASN A 35 16.05 1.09 -9.16
N LYS A 36 15.73 1.37 -10.43
CA LYS A 36 14.39 1.07 -10.99
C LYS A 36 14.22 -0.35 -11.53
N LYS A 37 15.31 -1.11 -11.64
CA LYS A 37 15.35 -2.41 -12.35
C LYS A 37 16.27 -3.42 -11.68
N LYS A 38 16.70 -3.14 -10.46
CA LYS A 38 17.69 -3.93 -9.71
C LYS A 38 17.35 -3.87 -8.24
N VAL A 39 17.66 -4.96 -7.56
CA VAL A 39 17.64 -5.06 -6.11
C VAL A 39 18.98 -4.54 -5.58
N PRO A 40 19.01 -3.75 -4.48
CA PRO A 40 17.84 -3.19 -3.79
C PRO A 40 17.24 -2.00 -4.57
N ASP A 41 15.95 -1.71 -4.38
CA ASP A 41 15.29 -0.51 -4.93
C ASP A 41 15.99 0.80 -4.52
N PHE A 42 16.54 0.84 -3.31
CA PHE A 42 17.23 2.00 -2.77
C PHE A 42 18.53 1.63 -2.06
N VAL A 43 19.49 2.53 -2.15
CA VAL A 43 20.56 2.65 -1.16
C VAL A 43 20.34 3.95 -0.42
N MET A 44 20.11 3.88 0.90
CA MET A 44 19.90 5.04 1.76
C MET A 44 20.96 5.10 2.84
N GLN A 45 21.09 6.25 3.50
CA GLN A 45 21.97 6.41 4.66
C GLN A 45 21.16 6.47 5.95
N ARG A 46 21.60 5.76 7.00
CA ARG A 46 21.11 5.89 8.37
C ARG A 46 22.28 5.83 9.33
N ASP A 47 22.37 6.80 10.24
CA ASP A 47 23.46 6.92 11.22
C ASP A 47 24.85 6.87 10.56
N GLY A 48 24.97 7.53 9.40
CA GLY A 48 26.21 7.56 8.61
C GLY A 48 26.53 6.28 7.82
N LYS A 49 25.76 5.19 7.96
CA LYS A 49 25.96 3.92 7.24
C LYS A 49 25.02 3.80 6.05
N ASN A 50 25.50 3.18 4.97
CA ASN A 50 24.65 2.82 3.84
C ASN A 50 23.79 1.60 4.22
N VAL A 51 22.52 1.64 3.82
CA VAL A 51 21.50 0.62 4.04
C VAL A 51 20.84 0.33 2.69
N ARG A 52 20.86 -0.94 2.29
CA ARG A 52 20.22 -1.45 1.06
C ARG A 52 18.77 -1.79 1.36
N VAL A 53 17.86 -1.13 0.68
CA VAL A 53 16.43 -1.16 1.03
C VAL A 53 15.60 -1.61 -0.16
N GLU A 54 14.83 -2.68 0.04
CA GLU A 54 13.82 -3.15 -0.91
C GLU A 54 12.44 -2.68 -0.48
N ILE A 55 11.59 -2.35 -1.45
CA ILE A 55 10.22 -1.91 -1.23
C ILE A 55 9.27 -3.02 -1.67
N GLU A 56 8.32 -3.32 -0.81
CA GLU A 56 7.31 -4.32 -1.10
C GLU A 56 5.92 -3.84 -0.68
N MET A 57 4.88 -4.22 -1.42
CA MET A 57 3.52 -4.00 -0.96
C MET A 57 3.21 -4.85 0.29
N TYR A 58 3.65 -6.11 0.27
CA TYR A 58 3.52 -7.08 1.35
C TYR A 58 4.89 -7.65 1.67
N SER A 59 5.23 -7.83 2.94
CA SER A 59 6.48 -8.51 3.29
C SER A 59 6.61 -9.90 2.65
N SER A 60 5.50 -10.62 2.42
CA SER A 60 5.49 -11.92 1.74
C SER A 60 5.85 -11.84 0.25
N SER A 61 5.72 -10.67 -0.39
CA SER A 61 6.13 -10.48 -1.78
C SER A 61 7.64 -10.63 -1.97
N PHE A 62 8.43 -10.19 -0.99
CA PHE A 62 9.89 -10.39 -0.97
C PHE A 62 10.29 -11.86 -1.15
N LEU A 63 9.58 -12.77 -0.47
CA LEU A 63 9.81 -14.22 -0.57
C LEU A 63 9.41 -14.76 -1.95
N LYS A 64 8.34 -14.22 -2.54
CA LYS A 64 7.82 -14.65 -3.85
C LYS A 64 8.73 -14.21 -5.00
N HIS A 65 9.31 -13.03 -4.90
CA HIS A 65 10.23 -12.50 -5.91
C HIS A 65 11.59 -13.21 -5.94
N LYS A 66 11.90 -14.04 -4.92
CA LYS A 66 13.15 -14.82 -4.82
C LYS A 66 14.41 -13.95 -4.89
N HIS A 67 14.35 -12.75 -4.33
CA HIS A 67 15.52 -11.89 -4.17
C HIS A 67 16.56 -12.56 -3.28
N ASN A 68 17.84 -12.23 -3.51
CA ASN A 68 18.92 -12.67 -2.64
C ASN A 68 18.86 -11.88 -1.31
N PRO A 69 18.59 -12.52 -0.15
CA PRO A 69 18.50 -11.80 1.12
C PRO A 69 19.80 -11.10 1.52
N GLU A 70 20.95 -11.55 1.03
CA GLU A 70 22.25 -10.92 1.33
C GLU A 70 22.45 -9.58 0.61
N GLU A 71 21.62 -9.28 -0.40
CA GLU A 71 21.66 -8.02 -1.16
C GLU A 71 20.80 -6.91 -0.52
N VAL A 72 20.03 -7.24 0.52
CA VAL A 72 19.06 -6.35 1.15
C VAL A 72 19.30 -6.32 2.66
N ASP A 73 19.44 -5.12 3.21
CA ASP A 73 19.61 -4.92 4.65
C ASP A 73 18.25 -4.72 5.33
N GLU A 74 17.31 -4.03 4.66
CA GLU A 74 15.96 -3.77 5.17
C GLU A 74 14.89 -3.89 4.08
N VAL A 75 13.71 -4.38 4.44
CA VAL A 75 12.51 -4.37 3.60
C VAL A 75 11.52 -3.35 4.16
N LEU A 76 11.13 -2.38 3.34
CA LEU A 76 10.03 -1.47 3.65
C LEU A 76 8.75 -2.01 3.04
N CYS A 77 7.68 -2.14 3.83
CA CYS A 77 6.41 -2.61 3.31
C CYS A 77 5.19 -1.87 3.85
N ILE A 78 4.06 -1.95 3.14
CA ILE A 78 2.77 -1.42 3.65
C ILE A 78 2.14 -2.41 4.62
N VAL A 79 2.22 -3.71 4.32
CA VAL A 79 1.65 -4.78 5.16
C VAL A 79 2.72 -5.79 5.54
N ASN A 80 2.99 -5.91 6.83
CA ASN A 80 3.89 -6.92 7.38
C ASN A 80 3.14 -8.24 7.69
N ASP A 81 2.91 -9.04 6.66
CA ASP A 81 2.18 -10.32 6.67
C ASP A 81 3.03 -11.59 6.79
N ALA A 82 4.37 -11.48 6.79
CA ALA A 82 5.28 -12.60 6.78
C ALA A 82 6.54 -12.31 7.61
N LYS A 83 7.04 -13.35 8.30
CA LYS A 83 8.31 -13.28 9.02
C LYS A 83 9.47 -13.45 8.04
N LEU A 84 10.27 -12.40 7.87
CA LEU A 84 11.48 -12.41 7.04
C LEU A 84 12.75 -12.59 7.89
N PHE A 85 13.83 -13.05 7.25
CA PHE A 85 15.17 -13.08 7.84
C PHE A 85 15.88 -11.72 7.76
N VAL A 86 15.41 -10.86 6.86
CA VAL A 86 15.84 -9.46 6.71
C VAL A 86 14.97 -8.58 7.62
N LYS A 87 15.53 -7.48 8.13
CA LYS A 87 14.79 -6.53 8.95
C LYS A 87 13.63 -5.94 8.14
N THR A 88 12.41 -6.03 8.65
CA THR A 88 11.22 -5.47 8.00
C THR A 88 10.69 -4.27 8.76
N ILE A 89 10.39 -3.18 8.05
CA ILE A 89 9.76 -1.98 8.60
C ILE A 89 8.45 -1.75 7.85
N GLU A 90 7.36 -1.66 8.61
CA GLU A 90 6.04 -1.34 8.08
C GLU A 90 5.84 0.18 8.04
N ILE A 91 5.46 0.72 6.87
CA ILE A 91 5.15 2.13 6.65
C ILE A 91 3.69 2.38 7.06
N LYS A 92 3.48 2.73 8.33
CA LYS A 92 2.14 2.87 8.91
C LYS A 92 1.33 4.05 8.35
N GLU A 93 2.01 5.01 7.74
CA GLU A 93 1.40 6.17 7.09
C GLU A 93 0.78 5.86 5.72
N LEU A 94 1.09 4.68 5.15
CA LEU A 94 0.50 4.19 3.91
C LEU A 94 -0.55 3.14 4.22
N LYS A 95 -1.66 3.18 3.48
CA LYS A 95 -2.71 2.16 3.54
C LYS A 95 -3.13 1.76 2.13
N PHE A 96 -3.54 0.52 1.96
CA PHE A 96 -4.24 0.14 0.75
C PHE A 96 -5.70 0.58 0.78
N TRP A 97 -6.27 0.91 -0.38
CA TRP A 97 -7.67 1.33 -0.50
C TRP A 97 -8.68 0.30 0.05
N TYR A 98 -8.35 -0.99 -0.03
CA TYR A 98 -9.23 -2.06 0.48
C TYR A 98 -9.10 -2.24 2.01
N GLN A 99 -8.15 -1.57 2.66
CA GLN A 99 -8.06 -1.50 4.13
C GLN A 99 -8.89 -0.36 4.70
N LEU A 100 -9.39 0.55 3.85
CA LEU A 100 -10.37 1.55 4.23
C LEU A 100 -11.71 0.87 4.54
N ASP A 101 -12.46 1.44 5.48
CA ASP A 101 -13.85 1.06 5.65
C ASP A 101 -14.69 1.44 4.42
N SER A 102 -15.93 0.96 4.41
CA SER A 102 -16.84 1.14 3.28
C SER A 102 -17.11 2.62 2.95
N ASP A 103 -17.20 3.49 3.96
CA ASP A 103 -17.50 4.90 3.75
C ASP A 103 -16.26 5.63 3.20
N ASP A 104 -15.10 5.43 3.84
CA ASP A 104 -13.82 5.98 3.41
C ASP A 104 -13.43 5.54 2.00
N ARG A 105 -13.75 4.29 1.64
CA ARG A 105 -13.46 3.74 0.31
C ARG A 105 -14.31 4.41 -0.78
N VAL A 106 -15.61 4.61 -0.52
CA VAL A 106 -16.49 5.33 -1.44
C VAL A 106 -16.02 6.78 -1.60
N ASP A 107 -15.70 7.45 -0.49
CA ASP A 107 -15.21 8.82 -0.52
C ASP A 107 -13.87 8.94 -1.26
N PHE A 108 -12.98 7.95 -1.11
CA PHE A 108 -11.74 7.87 -1.88
C PHE A 108 -11.99 7.76 -3.39
N PHE A 109 -12.88 6.87 -3.82
CA PHE A 109 -13.18 6.69 -5.24
C PHE A 109 -13.88 7.89 -5.87
N LEU A 110 -14.75 8.59 -5.13
CA LEU A 110 -15.35 9.85 -5.59
C LEU A 110 -14.31 10.97 -5.77
N LYS A 111 -13.30 11.03 -4.90
CA LYS A 111 -12.23 12.04 -4.97
C LYS A 111 -11.15 11.73 -6.00
N CYS A 112 -10.90 10.45 -6.27
CA CYS A 112 -9.84 9.99 -7.16
C CYS A 112 -10.38 8.98 -8.20
N PRO A 113 -11.30 9.41 -9.08
CA PRO A 113 -12.00 8.54 -10.03
C PRO A 113 -11.04 7.85 -11.02
N ASP A 114 -9.88 8.46 -11.27
CA ASP A 114 -8.88 7.98 -12.24
C ASP A 114 -7.82 7.04 -11.64
N THR A 115 -8.00 6.61 -10.39
CA THR A 115 -7.01 5.73 -9.75
C THR A 115 -7.10 4.32 -10.31
N LEU A 116 -6.04 3.87 -10.98
CA LEU A 116 -5.91 2.47 -11.37
C LEU A 116 -5.88 1.59 -10.12
N LEU A 117 -6.89 0.73 -9.96
CA LEU A 117 -6.91 -0.24 -8.87
C LEU A 117 -6.31 -1.55 -9.33
N VAL A 118 -5.24 -1.96 -8.67
CA VAL A 118 -4.67 -3.29 -8.86
C VAL A 118 -5.19 -4.21 -7.76
N ASN A 119 -5.92 -5.25 -8.16
CA ASN A 119 -6.19 -6.38 -7.28
C ASN A 119 -4.88 -7.12 -7.06
N HIS A 120 -4.15 -6.76 -6.01
CA HIS A 120 -2.85 -7.31 -5.67
C HIS A 120 -2.86 -8.82 -5.36
N ARG A 121 -4.03 -9.46 -5.15
CA ARG A 121 -4.11 -10.92 -5.01
C ARG A 121 -4.06 -11.63 -6.35
N THR A 122 -4.70 -11.06 -7.37
CA THR A 122 -4.82 -11.67 -8.71
C THR A 122 -3.89 -11.02 -9.74
N GLY A 123 -3.34 -9.84 -9.44
CA GLY A 123 -2.65 -8.98 -10.39
C GLY A 123 -3.58 -8.27 -11.37
N GLU A 124 -4.91 -8.46 -11.26
CA GLU A 124 -5.88 -7.86 -12.18
C GLU A 124 -5.92 -6.34 -11.96
N GLN A 125 -5.65 -5.60 -13.03
CA GLN A 125 -5.92 -4.18 -13.09
C GLN A 125 -7.41 -4.03 -13.38
N ILE A 126 -8.16 -3.60 -12.38
CA ILE A 126 -9.54 -3.22 -12.57
C ILE A 126 -9.51 -1.73 -12.86
N HIS A 127 -9.79 -1.37 -14.11
CA HIS A 127 -10.26 -0.01 -14.39
C HIS A 127 -11.58 0.14 -13.63
N HIS A 128 -11.53 0.70 -12.43
CA HIS A 128 -12.74 1.03 -11.71
C HIS A 128 -13.51 2.01 -12.59
N PHE A 129 -14.76 1.67 -12.89
CA PHE A 129 -15.66 2.31 -13.84
C PHE A 129 -15.68 3.84 -13.70
N GLN A 130 -14.79 4.54 -14.44
CA GLN A 130 -14.53 5.98 -14.28
C GLN A 130 -15.77 6.84 -14.59
N ASP A 131 -16.66 6.35 -15.45
CA ASP A 131 -17.79 7.14 -15.96
C ASP A 131 -19.08 7.04 -15.15
N ASP A 132 -19.21 6.03 -14.28
CA ASP A 132 -20.46 5.76 -13.57
C ASP A 132 -20.48 6.42 -12.18
N TRP A 133 -19.34 6.44 -11.47
CA TRP A 133 -19.24 7.02 -10.12
C TRP A 133 -19.38 8.54 -10.10
N LEU A 134 -18.89 9.22 -11.15
CA LEU A 134 -19.01 10.68 -11.29
C LEU A 134 -20.44 11.15 -11.58
N LYS A 135 -21.34 10.23 -11.92
CA LYS A 135 -22.75 10.51 -12.25
C LYS A 135 -23.71 10.06 -11.16
N LEU A 136 -23.21 9.43 -10.09
CA LEU A 136 -24.07 8.95 -9.01
C LEU A 136 -24.72 10.13 -8.30
N SER A 137 -26.03 10.04 -8.13
CA SER A 137 -26.79 10.85 -7.20
C SER A 137 -26.39 10.54 -5.76
N GLU A 138 -26.73 11.46 -4.84
CA GLU A 138 -26.50 11.27 -3.40
C GLU A 138 -27.20 10.00 -2.87
N GLU A 139 -28.36 9.65 -3.42
CA GLU A 139 -29.10 8.43 -3.08
C GLU A 139 -28.32 7.17 -3.48
N GLU A 140 -27.78 7.12 -4.72
CA GLU A 140 -26.98 5.99 -5.21
C GLU A 140 -25.66 5.83 -4.44
N VAL A 141 -25.04 6.94 -4.03
CA VAL A 141 -23.85 6.93 -3.16
C VAL A 141 -24.18 6.29 -1.81
N ASN A 142 -25.30 6.68 -1.19
CA ASN A 142 -25.73 6.15 0.11
C ASN A 142 -26.10 4.65 0.00
N GLU A 143 -26.80 4.24 -1.05
CA GLU A 143 -27.10 2.83 -1.31
C GLU A 143 -25.82 2.00 -1.45
N THR A 144 -24.83 2.52 -2.18
CA THR A 144 -23.54 1.85 -2.38
C THR A 144 -22.78 1.69 -1.07
N LYS A 145 -22.76 2.72 -0.21
CA LYS A 145 -22.17 2.65 1.14
C LYS A 145 -22.83 1.56 1.98
N GLU A 146 -24.16 1.49 1.98
CA GLU A 146 -24.91 0.47 2.74
C GLU A 146 -24.66 -0.95 2.22
N ASN A 147 -24.58 -1.14 0.90
CA ASN A 147 -24.29 -2.43 0.30
C ASN A 147 -22.87 -2.91 0.65
N LEU A 148 -21.86 -2.04 0.57
CA LEU A 148 -20.48 -2.37 0.97
C LEU A 148 -20.37 -2.71 2.47
N LYS A 149 -21.12 -2.00 3.34
CA LYS A 149 -21.18 -2.32 4.78
C LYS A 149 -21.74 -3.71 5.04
N LYS A 150 -22.80 -4.11 4.32
CA LYS A 150 -23.38 -5.46 4.42
C LYS A 150 -22.38 -6.53 3.99
N ASP A 151 -21.67 -6.31 2.89
CA ASP A 151 -20.64 -7.23 2.41
C ASP A 151 -19.48 -7.36 3.41
N GLU A 152 -18.98 -6.24 3.94
CA GLU A 152 -17.95 -6.25 4.99
C GLU A 152 -18.39 -7.02 6.23
N TRP A 153 -19.64 -6.81 6.68
CA TRP A 153 -20.21 -7.56 7.79
C TRP A 153 -20.23 -9.05 7.48
N TRP A 154 -20.65 -9.44 6.29
CA TRP A 154 -20.70 -10.83 5.87
C TRP A 154 -19.31 -11.48 5.90
N TRP A 155 -18.29 -10.83 5.31
CA TRP A 155 -16.91 -11.31 5.31
C TRP A 155 -16.29 -11.43 6.72
N LYS A 156 -16.55 -10.45 7.59
CA LYS A 156 -16.03 -10.44 8.97
C LYS A 156 -16.64 -11.58 9.81
N ASN A 157 -17.90 -11.93 9.58
CA ASN A 157 -18.58 -13.01 10.31
C ASN A 157 -18.34 -14.39 9.70
N PHE A 158 -18.23 -14.49 8.37
CA PHE A 158 -17.91 -15.74 7.68
C PHE A 158 -16.54 -16.30 8.12
N LYS A 159 -15.53 -15.44 8.27
CA LYS A 159 -14.20 -15.85 8.77
C LYS A 159 -14.21 -16.41 10.20
N LYS A 160 -15.19 -16.05 11.03
CA LYS A 160 -15.32 -16.58 12.41
C LYS A 160 -15.98 -17.95 12.46
N LEU A 161 -16.65 -18.37 11.39
CA LEU A 161 -17.33 -19.65 11.31
C LEU A 161 -16.43 -20.77 10.76
N GLY A 162 -15.26 -20.42 10.21
CA GLY A 162 -14.29 -21.36 9.63
C GLY A 162 -12.99 -21.54 10.42
N SER A 163 -12.95 -21.06 11.67
CA SER A 163 -11.84 -21.15 12.63
C SER A 163 -12.32 -21.82 13.91
#